data_AF-A0A7X4D503-F1
#
_entry.id   AF-A0A7X4D503-F1
#
_cell.length_a   1.000
_cell.length_b   1.000
_cell.length_c   1.000
_cell.angle_alpha   90.00
_cell.angle_beta   90.00
_cell.angle_gamma   90.00
#
_symmetry.space_group_name_H-M   'P 1'
#
loop_
_entity.id
_entity.type
_entity.pdbx_description
1 polymer ?
#
loop_
_entity_poly.entity_id
_entity_poly.type
_entity_poly.pdbx_seq_one_letter_code
_entity_poly.pdbx_strand_id
1 'polypeptide(L)'
;MRGKGGPGLCGSASAPGASQTQAVRTRQNSSFKPKTTGGCPACKKGQAVNRSSTRDSLKTIGEFGLIRQVQRQWPTSSPRIITGIGDDAAVLKTPPGRQLLISTDVLIEDVHFDLNYQTPKDLGWRAGVANLSDIAAMGGTPLYLLVSMALPVRVPPQHVRELYRGIQAACHPFNVELIGGDTSSSPSQIFLSLTIMGSVRMNRALTRNHAEIGDHIYVTGTLGDSNAGLRILQTYSANRRRFRPSAIETFLVRRHLQPAPRVHVGQLLADRKLAHAAIDLSDGLSSDVRHVCQESRVGAEIRATALPLSSQLRAFAQRDKRDPVEIALQGGEDYELLFTAPAKRHQNVLHVSEQTKVPITCIGEIKPKTFGQQLVLPSGRKQKLSSESFCHFNSR
;
A
#
# COMPACT_ATOMS: atom_id res chain seq x y z
N MET A 1 51.09 32.65 -18.27
CA MET A 1 52.06 31.56 -18.53
C MET A 1 51.23 30.31 -18.87
N ARG A 2 51.30 29.73 -20.09
CA ARG A 2 52.30 28.73 -20.59
C ARG A 2 52.49 27.57 -19.59
N GLY A 3 52.35 26.28 -19.92
CA GLY A 3 52.05 25.59 -21.21
C GLY A 3 51.21 24.30 -20.96
N LYS A 4 50.52 23.74 -21.96
CA LYS A 4 50.97 22.83 -23.05
C LYS A 4 51.45 21.45 -22.58
N GLY A 5 50.81 20.39 -23.06
CA GLY A 5 51.26 18.99 -23.00
C GLY A 5 50.16 18.00 -23.41
N GLY A 6 50.15 17.56 -24.67
CA GLY A 6 49.21 16.57 -25.21
C GLY A 6 49.89 15.22 -25.54
N PRO A 7 49.47 14.50 -26.59
CA PRO A 7 48.65 13.29 -26.38
C PRO A 7 49.13 12.04 -27.14
N GLY A 8 48.42 10.92 -26.95
CA GLY A 8 48.38 9.78 -27.88
C GLY A 8 47.51 8.63 -27.35
N LEU A 9 47.07 7.63 -28.11
CA LEU A 9 46.67 7.42 -29.52
C LEU A 9 46.58 5.89 -29.74
N CYS A 10 45.71 5.42 -30.65
CA CYS A 10 45.55 4.01 -31.11
C CYS A 10 45.02 2.99 -30.07
N GLY A 11 44.27 1.93 -30.41
CA GLY A 11 43.63 1.48 -31.67
C GLY A 11 42.62 0.36 -31.33
N SER A 12 41.41 0.28 -31.91
CA SER A 12 41.04 -0.38 -33.19
C SER A 12 40.74 -1.90 -33.13
N ALA A 13 39.48 -2.27 -33.43
CA ALA A 13 39.00 -3.61 -33.86
C ALA A 13 39.12 -4.79 -32.84
N SER A 14 38.36 -5.90 -32.88
CA SER A 14 37.37 -6.42 -33.85
C SER A 14 36.42 -7.44 -33.22
N ALA A 15 35.19 -7.53 -33.72
CA ALA A 15 34.38 -8.77 -33.82
C ALA A 15 34.37 -9.18 -35.32
N PRO A 16 33.88 -10.37 -35.78
CA PRO A 16 32.81 -11.19 -35.19
C PRO A 16 33.05 -12.73 -35.21
N GLY A 17 32.06 -13.50 -34.74
CA GLY A 17 32.00 -14.94 -34.93
C GLY A 17 30.59 -15.47 -34.73
N ALA A 18 29.89 -15.79 -35.81
CA ALA A 18 28.56 -16.40 -35.78
C ALA A 18 28.62 -17.81 -36.39
N SER A 19 27.96 -18.78 -35.75
CA SER A 19 27.61 -20.04 -36.40
C SER A 19 26.15 -20.38 -36.12
N GLN A 20 25.38 -20.52 -37.20
CA GLN A 20 24.05 -21.11 -37.17
C GLN A 20 24.18 -22.61 -37.41
N THR A 21 23.41 -23.43 -36.71
CA THR A 21 23.06 -24.77 -37.18
C THR A 21 21.57 -25.03 -37.00
N GLN A 22 20.97 -25.58 -38.05
CA GLN A 22 19.53 -25.75 -38.17
C GLN A 22 19.03 -27.03 -37.48
N ALA A 23 17.91 -26.87 -36.79
CA ALA A 23 16.69 -27.68 -36.89
C ALA A 23 16.74 -29.08 -37.53
N VAL A 24 16.19 -30.06 -36.79
CA VAL A 24 15.52 -31.24 -37.36
C VAL A 24 14.12 -31.37 -36.74
N ARG A 25 13.10 -31.50 -37.60
CA ARG A 25 11.73 -31.88 -37.22
C ARG A 25 11.51 -33.35 -37.55
N THR A 26 10.75 -34.06 -36.73
CA THR A 26 10.03 -35.27 -37.17
C THR A 26 8.60 -35.26 -36.65
N ARG A 27 7.65 -35.36 -37.59
CA ARG A 27 6.27 -35.84 -37.40
C ARG A 27 6.34 -37.40 -37.38
N GLN A 28 5.31 -38.23 -37.18
CA GLN A 28 3.84 -38.13 -37.06
C GLN A 28 3.29 -39.49 -36.53
N ASN A 29 1.95 -39.66 -36.54
CA ASN A 29 1.16 -40.91 -36.45
C ASN A 29 0.53 -41.23 -35.07
N SER A 30 -0.79 -41.10 -34.86
CA SER A 30 -1.97 -41.79 -35.46
C SER A 30 -2.30 -43.10 -34.71
N SER A 31 -3.17 -43.07 -33.70
CA SER A 31 -4.64 -43.20 -33.80
C SER A 31 -5.14 -44.65 -33.89
N PHE A 32 -5.92 -45.11 -32.90
CA PHE A 32 -6.93 -46.16 -33.10
C PHE A 32 -8.05 -46.06 -32.04
N LYS A 33 -9.30 -46.26 -32.47
CA LYS A 33 -10.51 -46.47 -31.66
C LYS A 33 -11.43 -47.44 -32.40
N PRO A 34 -12.14 -48.35 -31.71
CA PRO A 34 -13.39 -48.91 -32.18
C PRO A 34 -14.60 -48.33 -31.42
N LYS A 35 -15.78 -48.38 -32.05
CA LYS A 35 -17.12 -48.17 -31.44
C LYS A 35 -17.80 -49.53 -31.19
N THR A 36 -18.89 -49.49 -30.41
CA THR A 36 -20.09 -50.40 -30.27
C THR A 36 -20.32 -50.89 -28.82
N THR A 37 -21.54 -51.15 -28.31
CA THR A 37 -22.93 -50.83 -28.74
C THR A 37 -23.92 -50.93 -27.57
N GLY A 38 -24.89 -50.01 -27.48
CA GLY A 38 -26.25 -50.27 -26.97
C GLY A 38 -26.51 -50.45 -25.45
N GLY A 39 -27.72 -50.05 -25.02
CA GLY A 39 -28.42 -50.68 -23.88
C GLY A 39 -28.34 -50.01 -22.51
N CYS A 40 -29.38 -49.24 -22.16
CA CYS A 40 -29.85 -49.02 -20.77
C CYS A 40 -31.18 -49.81 -20.63
N PRO A 41 -31.58 -50.35 -19.47
CA PRO A 41 -31.77 -49.54 -18.25
C PRO A 41 -31.46 -50.21 -16.89
N ALA A 42 -31.66 -49.41 -15.83
CA ALA A 42 -32.01 -49.78 -14.45
C ALA A 42 -30.91 -50.17 -13.43
N CYS A 43 -30.65 -49.17 -12.56
CA CYS A 43 -30.59 -49.28 -11.10
C CYS A 43 -29.30 -49.78 -10.39
N LYS A 44 -28.97 -49.07 -9.29
CA LYS A 44 -28.00 -49.40 -8.22
C LYS A 44 -26.51 -49.49 -8.60
N LYS A 45 -25.81 -48.36 -8.48
CA LYS A 45 -24.88 -48.09 -7.35
C LYS A 45 -24.37 -46.65 -7.45
N GLY A 46 -24.34 -45.94 -6.32
CA GLY A 46 -23.80 -44.59 -6.26
C GLY A 46 -22.29 -44.61 -6.46
N GLN A 47 -21.81 -44.22 -7.63
CA GLN A 47 -20.41 -43.86 -7.80
C GLN A 47 -20.20 -42.49 -7.17
N ALA A 48 -19.60 -42.48 -5.98
CA ALA A 48 -19.05 -41.26 -5.42
C ALA A 48 -18.07 -40.67 -6.43
N VAL A 49 -18.35 -39.47 -6.92
CA VAL A 49 -17.38 -38.68 -7.69
C VAL A 49 -16.19 -38.48 -6.77
N ASN A 50 -15.08 -39.14 -7.08
CA ASN A 50 -13.90 -39.20 -6.24
C ASN A 50 -13.18 -37.84 -6.23
N ARG A 51 -13.73 -36.89 -5.47
CA ARG A 51 -13.07 -35.63 -5.11
C ARG A 51 -11.98 -35.92 -4.08
N SER A 52 -10.94 -36.60 -4.54
CA SER A 52 -9.62 -36.58 -3.89
C SER A 52 -9.03 -35.17 -4.05
N SER A 53 -9.58 -34.21 -3.32
CA SER A 53 -8.82 -33.00 -2.98
C SER A 53 -7.88 -33.40 -1.84
N THR A 54 -6.64 -33.72 -2.18
CA THR A 54 -5.57 -33.67 -1.18
C THR A 54 -5.62 -32.28 -0.54
N ARG A 55 -5.93 -32.23 0.76
CA ARG A 55 -5.92 -30.97 1.50
C ARG A 55 -4.47 -30.62 1.77
N ASP A 56 -3.83 -30.00 0.77
CA ASP A 56 -2.46 -29.53 0.88
C ASP A 56 -2.36 -28.59 2.09
N SER A 57 -1.65 -29.02 3.13
CA SER A 57 -1.39 -28.23 4.34
C SER A 57 -0.04 -27.52 4.21
N LEU A 58 0.21 -26.48 5.02
CA LEU A 58 1.54 -25.86 5.07
C LEU A 58 2.63 -26.90 5.43
N LYS A 59 2.30 -27.88 6.29
CA LYS A 59 3.18 -29.01 6.63
C LYS A 59 3.47 -29.94 5.43
N THR A 60 2.58 -30.01 4.44
CA THR A 60 2.72 -30.86 3.25
C THR A 60 3.46 -30.15 2.11
N ILE A 61 3.18 -28.86 1.92
CA ILE A 61 3.84 -28.04 0.88
C ILE A 61 5.27 -27.68 1.29
N GLY A 62 5.48 -27.44 2.59
CA GLY A 62 6.73 -26.90 3.12
C GLY A 62 7.00 -25.46 2.67
N GLU A 63 8.02 -24.87 3.28
CA GLU A 63 8.49 -23.51 2.99
C GLU A 63 8.88 -23.34 1.51
N PHE A 64 9.80 -24.18 1.00
CA PHE A 64 10.23 -24.15 -0.40
C PHE A 64 9.09 -24.37 -1.41
N GLY A 65 8.05 -25.13 -1.04
CA GLY A 65 6.87 -25.30 -1.89
C GLY A 65 6.04 -24.02 -1.98
N LEU A 66 5.94 -23.26 -0.88
CA LEU A 66 5.25 -21.98 -0.82
C LEU A 66 6.01 -20.90 -1.62
N ILE A 67 7.33 -20.79 -1.43
CA ILE A 67 8.20 -19.87 -2.19
C ILE A 67 8.04 -20.08 -3.70
N ARG A 68 8.07 -21.35 -4.16
CA ARG A 68 7.83 -21.67 -5.59
C ARG A 68 6.43 -21.32 -6.08
N GLN A 69 5.40 -21.34 -5.23
CA GLN A 69 4.06 -20.89 -5.61
C GLN A 69 4.02 -19.36 -5.75
N VAL A 70 4.70 -18.62 -4.87
CA VAL A 70 4.81 -17.16 -4.91
C VAL A 70 5.56 -16.71 -6.18
N GLN A 71 6.73 -17.29 -6.47
CA GLN A 71 7.51 -17.01 -7.70
C GLN A 71 6.68 -17.23 -8.98
N ARG A 72 5.86 -18.31 -9.03
CA ARG A 72 4.98 -18.59 -10.18
C ARG A 72 3.80 -17.62 -10.29
N GLN A 73 3.35 -17.05 -9.18
CA GLN A 73 2.25 -16.10 -9.16
C GLN A 73 2.71 -14.68 -9.51
N TRP A 74 3.91 -14.29 -9.07
CA TRP A 74 4.49 -12.98 -9.28
C TRP A 74 5.84 -13.08 -10.01
N PRO A 75 5.85 -13.45 -11.30
CA PRO A 75 7.07 -13.45 -12.09
C PRO A 75 7.61 -12.01 -12.22
N THR A 76 8.90 -11.84 -11.94
CA THR A 76 9.63 -10.58 -12.10
C THR A 76 10.45 -10.58 -13.38
N SER A 77 10.56 -9.44 -14.06
CA SER A 77 11.31 -9.32 -15.32
C SER A 77 12.02 -7.98 -15.50
N SER A 78 12.02 -7.10 -14.50
CA SER A 78 12.71 -5.82 -14.56
C SER A 78 14.21 -5.98 -14.83
N PRO A 79 14.78 -5.28 -15.83
CA PRO A 79 16.22 -5.27 -16.09
C PRO A 79 17.03 -4.55 -15.01
N ARG A 80 16.36 -4.03 -13.96
CA ARG A 80 16.99 -3.48 -12.75
C ARG A 80 17.29 -4.54 -11.69
N ILE A 81 16.63 -5.70 -11.75
CA ILE A 81 16.99 -6.87 -10.93
C ILE A 81 18.12 -7.61 -11.66
N ILE A 82 19.23 -7.85 -10.97
CA ILE A 82 20.33 -8.71 -11.42
C ILE A 82 20.13 -10.11 -10.84
N THR A 83 19.82 -10.18 -9.55
CA THR A 83 19.43 -11.39 -8.82
C THR A 83 18.16 -11.09 -8.02
N GLY A 84 17.17 -11.98 -8.06
CA GLY A 84 15.89 -11.85 -7.35
C GLY A 84 15.61 -13.05 -6.44
N ILE A 85 14.34 -13.41 -6.28
CA ILE A 85 13.93 -14.55 -5.44
C ILE A 85 14.59 -15.85 -5.92
N GLY A 86 15.38 -16.50 -5.07
CA GLY A 86 16.04 -17.79 -5.35
C GLY A 86 17.51 -17.87 -4.95
N ASP A 87 18.06 -16.78 -4.40
CA ASP A 87 19.43 -16.64 -3.90
C ASP A 87 19.38 -15.96 -2.52
N ASP A 88 20.50 -15.89 -1.79
CA ASP A 88 20.56 -15.36 -0.41
C ASP A 88 20.19 -13.87 -0.30
N ALA A 89 20.39 -13.10 -1.37
CA ALA A 89 20.04 -11.68 -1.43
C ALA A 89 19.67 -11.22 -2.84
N ALA A 90 18.76 -10.24 -2.94
CA ALA A 90 18.47 -9.57 -4.19
C ALA A 90 19.58 -8.58 -4.57
N VAL A 91 20.07 -8.66 -5.80
CA VAL A 91 21.09 -7.74 -6.34
C VAL A 91 20.40 -6.78 -7.30
N LEU A 92 20.46 -5.48 -7.00
CA LEU A 92 19.62 -4.45 -7.64
C LEU A 92 20.46 -3.32 -8.25
N LYS A 93 20.04 -2.80 -9.41
CA LYS A 93 20.58 -1.57 -9.99
C LYS A 93 19.89 -0.34 -9.39
N THR A 94 20.66 0.50 -8.70
CA THR A 94 20.20 1.83 -8.27
C THR A 94 20.09 2.76 -9.50
N PRO A 95 18.95 3.43 -9.74
CA PRO A 95 18.85 4.37 -10.85
C PRO A 95 19.79 5.59 -10.68
N PRO A 96 20.59 5.97 -11.69
CA PRO A 96 21.45 7.14 -11.62
C PRO A 96 20.67 8.43 -11.32
N GLY A 97 21.26 9.32 -10.50
CA GLY A 97 20.64 10.60 -10.14
C GLY A 97 19.39 10.51 -9.26
N ARG A 98 19.18 9.37 -8.58
CA ARG A 98 18.10 9.16 -7.61
C ARG A 98 18.62 8.72 -6.25
N GLN A 99 17.89 9.07 -5.21
CA GLN A 99 18.06 8.54 -3.85
C GLN A 99 17.14 7.33 -3.68
N LEU A 100 17.60 6.34 -2.93
CA LEU A 100 16.80 5.19 -2.52
C LEU A 100 15.93 5.60 -1.32
N LEU A 101 14.68 5.15 -1.31
CA LEU A 101 13.76 5.26 -0.19
C LEU A 101 13.47 3.84 0.29
N ILE A 102 13.44 3.63 1.60
CA ILE A 102 13.12 2.34 2.22
C ILE A 102 12.16 2.63 3.36
N SER A 103 11.07 1.87 3.44
CA SER A 103 10.21 1.82 4.63
C SER A 103 9.83 0.38 4.92
N THR A 104 9.35 0.12 6.14
CA THR A 104 8.81 -1.18 6.54
C THR A 104 7.65 -1.03 7.49
N ASP A 105 6.57 -1.75 7.21
CA ASP A 105 5.40 -1.87 8.09
C ASP A 105 5.29 -3.29 8.63
N VAL A 106 4.59 -3.40 9.75
CA VAL A 106 4.22 -4.65 10.39
C VAL A 106 2.71 -4.70 10.58
N LEU A 107 2.12 -5.84 10.23
CA LEU A 107 0.72 -6.17 10.46
C LEU A 107 0.66 -7.47 11.25
N ILE A 108 0.04 -7.40 12.43
CA ILE A 108 -0.10 -8.51 13.37
C ILE A 108 -1.60 -8.81 13.55
N GLU A 109 -1.96 -10.09 13.46
CA GLU A 109 -3.29 -10.62 13.80
C GLU A 109 -3.70 -10.14 15.21
N ASP A 110 -4.99 -9.85 15.39
CA ASP A 110 -5.61 -9.29 16.61
C ASP A 110 -5.17 -7.86 17.01
N VAL A 111 -4.10 -7.31 16.43
CA VAL A 111 -3.64 -5.92 16.69
C VAL A 111 -4.05 -4.98 15.56
N HIS A 112 -3.74 -5.33 14.31
CA HIS A 112 -3.97 -4.51 13.13
C HIS A 112 -5.13 -5.04 12.27
N PHE A 113 -5.48 -6.31 12.47
CA PHE A 113 -6.42 -7.00 11.60
C PHE A 113 -7.03 -8.26 12.23
N ASP A 114 -8.19 -8.66 11.74
CA ASP A 114 -8.86 -9.92 12.10
C ASP A 114 -9.54 -10.53 10.87
N LEU A 115 -9.21 -11.79 10.57
CA LEU A 115 -9.72 -12.57 9.43
C LEU A 115 -11.19 -13.01 9.57
N ASN A 116 -11.85 -12.74 10.69
CA ASN A 116 -13.30 -12.93 10.84
C ASN A 116 -14.13 -11.95 9.98
N TYR A 117 -13.58 -10.77 9.65
CA TYR A 117 -14.30 -9.74 8.88
C TYR A 117 -13.58 -9.21 7.64
N GLN A 118 -12.30 -9.53 7.43
CA GLN A 118 -11.58 -9.24 6.18
C GLN A 118 -11.17 -10.55 5.48
N THR A 119 -11.02 -10.55 4.16
CA THR A 119 -10.40 -11.70 3.47
C THR A 119 -8.87 -11.58 3.50
N PRO A 120 -8.11 -12.69 3.35
CA PRO A 120 -6.66 -12.62 3.17
C PRO A 120 -6.24 -11.76 1.98
N LYS A 121 -7.07 -11.69 0.93
CA LYS A 121 -6.81 -10.83 -0.23
C LYS A 121 -6.95 -9.35 0.09
N ASP A 122 -7.94 -8.97 0.90
CA ASP A 122 -8.10 -7.59 1.36
C ASP A 122 -6.97 -7.19 2.31
N LEU A 123 -6.56 -8.10 3.22
CA LEU A 123 -5.37 -7.91 4.05
C LEU A 123 -4.12 -7.66 3.20
N GLY A 124 -3.89 -8.50 2.18
CA GLY A 124 -2.75 -8.35 1.27
C GLY A 124 -2.80 -7.02 0.48
N TRP A 125 -3.99 -6.61 0.04
CA TRP A 125 -4.16 -5.31 -0.61
C TRP A 125 -3.82 -4.17 0.35
N ARG A 126 -4.41 -4.15 1.56
CA ARG A 126 -4.17 -3.11 2.58
C ARG A 126 -2.70 -3.04 2.98
N ALA A 127 -2.04 -4.19 3.17
CA ALA A 127 -0.60 -4.28 3.43
C ALA A 127 0.25 -3.64 2.33
N GLY A 128 -0.05 -3.96 1.06
CA GLY A 128 0.63 -3.34 -0.08
C GLY A 128 0.38 -1.83 -0.15
N VAL A 129 -0.84 -1.37 0.14
CA VAL A 129 -1.20 0.05 0.11
C VAL A 129 -0.53 0.86 1.22
N ALA A 130 -0.40 0.33 2.44
CA ALA A 130 0.31 0.98 3.54
C ALA A 130 1.75 1.33 3.15
N ASN A 131 2.51 0.33 2.69
CA ASN A 131 3.87 0.52 2.18
C ASN A 131 3.93 1.48 0.97
N LEU A 132 2.98 1.40 0.03
CA LEU A 132 2.90 2.34 -1.10
C LEU A 132 2.61 3.78 -0.65
N SER A 133 1.95 3.95 0.50
CA SER A 133 1.61 5.24 1.12
C SER A 133 2.87 5.95 1.65
N ASP A 134 3.75 5.25 2.36
CA ASP A 134 5.05 5.79 2.80
C ASP A 134 5.87 6.35 1.64
N ILE A 135 6.02 5.56 0.57
CA ILE A 135 6.78 5.99 -0.61
C ILE A 135 6.07 7.17 -1.31
N ALA A 136 4.74 7.24 -1.27
CA ALA A 136 3.98 8.39 -1.75
C ALA A 136 4.22 9.64 -0.91
N ALA A 137 4.21 9.54 0.42
CA ALA A 137 4.47 10.64 1.35
C ALA A 137 5.86 11.25 1.14
N MET A 138 6.87 10.40 0.86
CA MET A 138 8.24 10.81 0.54
C MET A 138 8.40 11.35 -0.90
N GLY A 139 7.34 11.38 -1.71
CA GLY A 139 7.36 11.82 -3.11
C GLY A 139 8.03 10.85 -4.09
N GLY A 140 8.15 9.58 -3.70
CA GLY A 140 8.91 8.56 -4.40
C GLY A 140 8.17 7.82 -5.51
N THR A 141 8.95 7.06 -6.27
CA THR A 141 8.48 6.02 -7.19
C THR A 141 8.75 4.67 -6.53
N PRO A 142 7.72 3.91 -6.11
CA PRO A 142 7.87 2.53 -5.66
C PRO A 142 8.60 1.66 -6.69
N LEU A 143 9.44 0.73 -6.25
CA LEU A 143 10.24 -0.14 -7.12
C LEU A 143 10.15 -1.61 -6.72
N TYR A 144 10.40 -1.93 -5.45
CA TYR A 144 10.59 -3.31 -5.00
C TYR A 144 9.90 -3.56 -3.66
N LEU A 145 9.56 -4.82 -3.40
CA LEU A 145 8.97 -5.28 -2.16
C LEU A 145 9.69 -6.54 -1.65
N LEU A 146 9.92 -6.60 -0.34
CA LEU A 146 10.21 -7.82 0.41
C LEU A 146 8.98 -8.15 1.28
N VAL A 147 8.62 -9.42 1.37
CA VAL A 147 7.48 -9.88 2.20
C VAL A 147 7.95 -10.95 3.17
N SER A 148 8.06 -10.61 4.45
CA SER A 148 8.38 -11.54 5.52
C SER A 148 7.10 -11.92 6.27
N MET A 149 6.88 -13.21 6.53
CA MET A 149 5.69 -13.67 7.26
C MET A 149 5.97 -14.82 8.20
N ALA A 150 5.35 -14.79 9.39
CA ALA A 150 5.30 -15.94 10.29
C ALA A 150 3.86 -16.43 10.41
N LEU A 151 3.63 -17.71 10.11
CA LEU A 151 2.29 -18.28 9.96
C LEU A 151 2.08 -19.49 10.89
N PRO A 152 0.95 -19.55 11.61
CA PRO A 152 0.55 -20.77 12.30
C PRO A 152 0.22 -21.90 11.32
N VAL A 153 0.61 -23.14 11.64
CA VAL A 153 0.41 -24.32 10.76
C VAL A 153 -1.05 -24.62 10.41
N ARG A 154 -2.00 -24.05 11.16
CA ARG A 154 -3.45 -24.11 10.88
C ARG A 154 -3.87 -23.30 9.64
N VAL A 155 -3.06 -22.32 9.21
CA VAL A 155 -3.39 -21.42 8.10
C VAL A 155 -3.41 -22.21 6.79
N PRO A 156 -4.52 -22.21 6.01
CA PRO A 156 -4.55 -22.89 4.72
C PRO A 156 -3.58 -22.23 3.72
N PRO A 157 -2.83 -22.98 2.91
CA PRO A 157 -1.98 -22.41 1.85
C PRO A 157 -2.74 -21.55 0.83
N GLN A 158 -4.05 -21.74 0.70
CA GLN A 158 -4.91 -20.84 -0.07
C GLN A 158 -4.96 -19.41 0.50
N HIS A 159 -4.94 -19.24 1.83
CA HIS A 159 -4.94 -17.90 2.43
C HIS A 159 -3.66 -17.14 2.08
N VAL A 160 -2.51 -17.83 2.05
CA VAL A 160 -1.23 -17.21 1.65
C VAL A 160 -1.24 -16.81 0.17
N ARG A 161 -1.76 -17.67 -0.71
CA ARG A 161 -1.93 -17.33 -2.14
C ARG A 161 -2.84 -16.11 -2.32
N GLU A 162 -3.97 -16.05 -1.63
CA GLU A 162 -4.88 -14.89 -1.67
C GLU A 162 -4.24 -13.63 -1.08
N LEU A 163 -3.45 -13.74 -0.01
CA LEU A 163 -2.66 -12.63 0.54
C LEU A 163 -1.71 -12.06 -0.53
N TYR A 164 -0.86 -12.89 -1.13
CA TYR A 164 0.03 -12.45 -2.20
C TYR A 164 -0.73 -11.90 -3.42
N ARG A 165 -1.94 -12.39 -3.73
CA ARG A 165 -2.80 -11.82 -4.80
C ARG A 165 -3.27 -10.41 -4.44
N GLY A 166 -3.55 -10.15 -3.16
CA GLY A 166 -3.86 -8.82 -2.65
C GLY A 166 -2.69 -7.86 -2.81
N ILE A 167 -1.52 -8.24 -2.30
CA ILE A 167 -0.29 -7.45 -2.35
C ILE A 167 0.07 -7.14 -3.82
N GLN A 168 0.08 -8.16 -4.68
CA GLN A 168 0.36 -8.03 -6.11
C GLN A 168 -0.64 -7.10 -6.81
N ALA A 169 -1.94 -7.18 -6.48
CA ALA A 169 -2.95 -6.33 -7.08
C ALA A 169 -2.80 -4.84 -6.69
N ALA A 170 -2.39 -4.55 -5.46
CA ALA A 170 -2.07 -3.19 -5.02
C ALA A 170 -0.77 -2.64 -5.67
N CYS A 171 0.23 -3.51 -5.85
CA CYS A 171 1.55 -3.18 -6.38
C CYS A 171 1.61 -3.04 -7.91
N HIS A 172 0.81 -3.83 -8.64
CA HIS A 172 0.84 -3.92 -10.10
C HIS A 172 0.65 -2.57 -10.83
N PRO A 173 -0.27 -1.66 -10.44
CA PRO A 173 -0.42 -0.35 -11.08
C PRO A 173 0.83 0.54 -11.03
N PHE A 174 1.78 0.24 -10.12
CA PHE A 174 3.01 1.00 -9.92
C PHE A 174 4.26 0.27 -10.44
N ASN A 175 4.10 -0.93 -11.03
CA ASN A 175 5.19 -1.81 -11.47
C ASN A 175 6.20 -2.15 -10.36
N VAL A 176 5.71 -2.33 -9.13
CA VAL A 176 6.52 -2.85 -8.02
C VAL A 176 6.73 -4.35 -8.20
N GLU A 177 7.96 -4.80 -8.00
CA GLU A 177 8.33 -6.21 -8.11
C GLU A 177 8.68 -6.82 -6.74
N LEU A 178 8.23 -8.05 -6.50
CA LEU A 178 8.59 -8.83 -5.31
C LEU A 178 10.00 -9.41 -5.51
N ILE A 179 10.97 -8.96 -4.69
CA ILE A 179 12.39 -9.32 -4.87
C ILE A 179 12.89 -10.37 -3.88
N GLY A 180 12.13 -10.68 -2.84
CA GLY A 180 12.50 -11.63 -1.79
C GLY A 180 11.54 -11.56 -0.60
N GLY A 181 11.97 -12.08 0.54
CA GLY A 181 11.17 -12.16 1.76
C GLY A 181 11.65 -13.29 2.66
N ASP A 182 10.88 -13.55 3.71
CA ASP A 182 11.09 -14.66 4.65
C ASP A 182 9.76 -15.38 4.93
N THR A 183 9.80 -16.65 5.31
CA THR A 183 8.61 -17.43 5.68
C THR A 183 8.94 -18.38 6.82
N SER A 184 8.36 -18.12 7.98
CA SER A 184 8.58 -18.89 9.20
C SER A 184 7.28 -19.41 9.82
N SER A 185 7.38 -20.30 10.80
CA SER A 185 6.26 -20.78 11.58
C SER A 185 6.01 -19.91 12.80
N SER A 186 4.75 -19.53 13.04
CA SER A 186 4.33 -18.84 14.27
C SER A 186 3.55 -19.79 15.20
N PRO A 187 3.67 -19.69 16.54
CA PRO A 187 2.89 -20.51 17.46
C PRO A 187 1.37 -20.23 17.39
N SER A 188 0.98 -18.95 17.27
CA SER A 188 -0.39 -18.51 17.54
C SER A 188 -0.94 -17.51 16.53
N GLN A 189 -0.20 -16.47 16.15
CA GLN A 189 -0.71 -15.36 15.34
C GLN A 189 -0.05 -15.27 13.97
N ILE A 190 -0.79 -14.80 12.96
CA ILE A 190 -0.21 -14.37 11.69
C ILE A 190 0.55 -13.06 11.92
N PHE A 191 1.85 -13.09 11.63
CA PHE A 191 2.71 -11.92 11.54
C PHE A 191 3.05 -11.68 10.07
N LEU A 192 2.94 -10.43 9.62
CA LEU A 192 3.28 -9.99 8.28
C LEU A 192 4.12 -8.73 8.39
N SER A 193 5.30 -8.71 7.77
CA SER A 193 6.11 -7.51 7.61
C SER A 193 6.43 -7.32 6.14
N LEU A 194 6.19 -6.11 5.64
CA LEU A 194 6.53 -5.71 4.30
C LEU A 194 7.66 -4.68 4.40
N THR A 195 8.67 -4.81 3.55
CA THR A 195 9.68 -3.77 3.34
C THR A 195 9.61 -3.32 1.90
N ILE A 196 9.28 -2.05 1.70
CA ILE A 196 9.18 -1.44 0.37
C ILE A 196 10.40 -0.58 0.09
N MET A 197 10.88 -0.69 -1.15
CA MET A 197 11.92 0.17 -1.68
C MET A 197 11.34 1.03 -2.80
N GLY A 198 11.59 2.33 -2.72
CA GLY A 198 11.27 3.29 -3.76
C GLY A 198 12.50 4.11 -4.17
N SER A 199 12.32 5.05 -5.09
CA SER A 199 13.36 6.02 -5.41
C SER A 199 12.79 7.39 -5.72
N VAL A 200 13.52 8.44 -5.40
CA VAL A 200 13.15 9.85 -5.66
C VAL A 200 14.33 10.56 -6.32
N ARG A 201 14.09 11.61 -7.12
CA ARG A 201 15.19 12.41 -7.70
C ARG A 201 16.03 13.03 -6.57
N MET A 202 17.34 13.17 -6.79
CA MET A 202 18.24 13.83 -5.83
C MET A 202 17.66 15.15 -5.31
N ASN A 203 17.65 15.31 -3.99
CA ASN A 203 17.18 16.51 -3.28
C ASN A 203 15.68 16.84 -3.52
N ARG A 204 14.86 15.83 -3.88
CA ARG A 204 13.40 15.94 -4.05
C ARG A 204 12.58 15.08 -3.09
N ALA A 205 13.22 14.33 -2.19
CA ALA A 205 12.52 13.65 -1.10
C ALA A 205 11.69 14.67 -0.32
N LEU A 206 10.40 14.38 -0.13
CA LEU A 206 9.58 15.12 0.82
C LEU A 206 9.79 14.53 2.21
N THR A 207 9.81 15.36 3.25
CA THR A 207 10.04 14.94 4.63
C THR A 207 9.09 15.68 5.58
N ARG A 208 9.01 15.24 6.84
CA ARG A 208 8.07 15.79 7.84
C ARG A 208 8.55 17.10 8.51
N ASN A 209 9.82 17.49 8.29
CA ASN A 209 10.57 18.47 9.10
C ASN A 209 10.85 19.83 8.41
N HIS A 210 10.13 20.16 7.35
CA HIS A 210 10.36 21.37 6.54
C HIS A 210 9.16 22.32 6.43
N ALA A 211 8.10 22.16 7.23
CA ALA A 211 6.93 23.02 7.18
C ALA A 211 7.24 24.46 7.62
N GLU A 212 6.83 25.46 6.83
CA GLU A 212 7.11 26.88 7.09
C GLU A 212 5.87 27.62 7.60
N ILE A 213 6.07 28.64 8.45
CA ILE A 213 4.98 29.49 8.95
C ILE A 213 4.30 30.22 7.78
N GLY A 214 2.97 30.12 7.70
CA GLY A 214 2.19 30.64 6.58
C GLY A 214 1.99 29.65 5.42
N ASP A 215 2.61 28.46 5.46
CA ASP A 215 2.21 27.37 4.57
C ASP A 215 0.73 27.01 4.78
N HIS A 216 0.02 26.75 3.70
CA HIS A 216 -1.29 26.12 3.75
C HIS A 216 -1.13 24.61 3.98
N ILE A 217 -2.01 24.05 4.82
CA ILE A 217 -2.06 22.61 5.11
C ILE A 217 -3.12 21.99 4.20
N TYR A 218 -2.71 21.02 3.40
CA TYR A 218 -3.54 20.29 2.46
C TYR A 218 -3.68 18.83 2.85
N VAL A 219 -4.82 18.22 2.51
CA VAL A 219 -5.01 16.77 2.51
C VAL A 219 -5.59 16.30 1.19
N THR A 220 -5.32 15.04 0.80
CA THR A 220 -5.97 14.39 -0.34
C THR A 220 -7.27 13.68 0.06
N GLY A 221 -8.15 13.46 -0.92
CA GLY A 221 -9.31 12.57 -0.80
C GLY A 221 -10.32 12.98 0.28
N THR A 222 -10.75 12.02 1.10
CA THR A 222 -11.73 12.19 2.19
C THR A 222 -11.27 11.46 3.44
N LEU A 223 -11.47 12.08 4.61
CA LEU A 223 -10.96 11.62 5.90
C LEU A 223 -12.05 10.97 6.76
N GLY A 224 -11.67 10.00 7.59
CA GLY A 224 -12.53 9.27 8.53
C GLY A 224 -13.32 8.11 7.91
N ASP A 225 -13.19 7.88 6.60
CA ASP A 225 -13.94 6.82 5.91
C ASP A 225 -13.49 5.42 6.38
N SER A 226 -12.17 5.24 6.56
CA SER A 226 -11.58 3.96 6.98
C SER A 226 -12.01 3.58 8.39
N ASN A 227 -11.96 4.51 9.34
CA ASN A 227 -12.43 4.30 10.72
C ASN A 227 -13.91 3.88 10.78
N ALA A 228 -14.77 4.53 10.00
CA ALA A 228 -16.18 4.14 9.89
C ALA A 228 -16.34 2.75 9.27
N GLY A 229 -15.56 2.43 8.23
CA GLY A 229 -15.50 1.09 7.62
C GLY A 229 -15.13 -0.01 8.61
N LEU A 230 -14.08 0.19 9.40
CA LEU A 230 -13.65 -0.73 10.46
C LEU A 230 -14.74 -0.94 11.51
N ARG A 231 -15.36 0.15 12.01
CA ARG A 231 -16.47 0.08 12.98
C ARG A 231 -17.65 -0.74 12.44
N ILE A 232 -17.97 -0.62 11.15
CA ILE A 232 -19.02 -1.41 10.51
C ILE A 232 -18.64 -2.90 10.53
N LEU A 233 -17.43 -3.25 10.08
CA LEU A 233 -16.94 -4.64 10.05
C LEU A 233 -16.95 -5.29 11.44
N GLN A 234 -16.40 -4.61 12.44
CA GLN A 234 -16.40 -5.04 13.85
C GLN A 234 -17.84 -5.26 14.35
N THR A 235 -18.77 -4.36 14.01
CA THR A 235 -20.18 -4.46 14.39
C THR A 235 -20.88 -5.66 13.75
N TYR A 236 -20.60 -5.98 12.47
CA TYR A 236 -21.14 -7.17 11.83
C TYR A 236 -20.56 -8.46 12.45
N SER A 237 -19.24 -8.49 12.71
CA SER A 237 -18.54 -9.62 13.34
C SER A 237 -19.06 -9.92 14.74
N ALA A 238 -19.07 -8.91 15.64
CA ALA A 238 -19.50 -9.04 17.02
C ALA A 238 -20.95 -9.55 17.16
N ASN A 239 -21.85 -9.05 16.31
CA ASN A 239 -23.25 -9.49 16.29
C ASN A 239 -23.48 -10.81 15.54
N ARG A 240 -22.42 -11.48 15.05
CA ARG A 240 -22.48 -12.70 14.20
C ARG A 240 -23.43 -12.55 13.01
N ARG A 241 -23.58 -11.34 12.49
CA ARG A 241 -24.51 -11.02 11.40
C ARG A 241 -23.87 -11.34 10.07
N ARG A 242 -24.60 -12.03 9.19
CA ARG A 242 -24.18 -12.18 7.78
C ARG A 242 -23.97 -10.79 7.18
N PHE A 243 -22.76 -10.54 6.68
CA PHE A 243 -22.39 -9.26 6.07
C PHE A 243 -23.31 -8.96 4.88
N ARG A 244 -24.13 -7.90 5.03
CA ARG A 244 -25.11 -7.41 4.07
C ARG A 244 -25.18 -5.88 4.16
N PRO A 245 -24.07 -5.18 3.83
CA PRO A 245 -23.99 -3.74 3.97
C PRO A 245 -24.97 -3.01 3.05
N SER A 246 -25.47 -1.87 3.52
CA SER A 246 -26.07 -0.85 2.65
C SER A 246 -25.04 -0.26 1.65
N ALA A 247 -25.49 0.52 0.67
CA ALA A 247 -24.57 1.19 -0.27
C ALA A 247 -23.57 2.14 0.45
N ILE A 248 -24.04 2.83 1.50
CA ILE A 248 -23.22 3.69 2.36
C ILE A 248 -22.15 2.87 3.08
N GLU A 249 -22.56 1.78 3.72
CA GLU A 249 -21.63 0.89 4.44
C GLU A 249 -20.64 0.21 3.49
N THR A 250 -21.07 -0.16 2.28
CA THR A 250 -20.22 -0.78 1.25
C THR A 250 -19.08 0.15 0.85
N PHE A 251 -19.37 1.45 0.69
CA PHE A 251 -18.34 2.46 0.40
C PHE A 251 -17.32 2.57 1.55
N LEU A 252 -17.79 2.74 2.79
CA LEU A 252 -16.92 2.93 3.96
C LEU A 252 -16.07 1.69 4.25
N VAL A 253 -16.67 0.50 4.21
CA VAL A 253 -15.95 -0.77 4.34
C VAL A 253 -14.90 -0.94 3.25
N ARG A 254 -15.20 -0.52 2.01
CA ARG A 254 -14.21 -0.55 0.93
C ARG A 254 -13.07 0.45 1.15
N ARG A 255 -13.32 1.62 1.73
CA ARG A 255 -12.27 2.59 2.08
C ARG A 255 -11.28 2.03 3.10
N HIS A 256 -11.75 1.20 4.03
CA HIS A 256 -10.91 0.49 5.00
C HIS A 256 -10.19 -0.74 4.41
N LEU A 257 -10.91 -1.65 3.75
CA LEU A 257 -10.35 -2.91 3.24
C LEU A 257 -9.52 -2.74 1.97
N GLN A 258 -9.87 -1.76 1.14
CA GLN A 258 -9.27 -1.51 -0.16
C GLN A 258 -8.98 0.00 -0.38
N PRO A 259 -8.13 0.61 0.47
CA PRO A 259 -7.68 1.99 0.29
C PRO A 259 -6.90 2.16 -1.02
N ALA A 260 -6.64 3.40 -1.42
CA ALA A 260 -6.00 3.74 -2.69
C ALA A 260 -4.79 4.67 -2.46
N PRO A 261 -3.55 4.22 -2.68
CA PRO A 261 -2.36 4.98 -2.34
C PRO A 261 -2.18 6.18 -3.28
N ARG A 262 -1.55 7.23 -2.77
CA ARG A 262 -1.47 8.54 -3.43
C ARG A 262 -0.16 8.81 -4.16
N VAL A 263 0.51 7.75 -4.62
CA VAL A 263 1.84 7.75 -5.27
C VAL A 263 2.00 8.87 -6.31
N HIS A 264 1.06 8.98 -7.26
CA HIS A 264 1.12 9.98 -8.33
C HIS A 264 0.99 11.42 -7.82
N VAL A 265 0.25 11.66 -6.72
CA VAL A 265 0.16 12.99 -6.09
C VAL A 265 1.51 13.34 -5.46
N GLY A 266 2.06 12.43 -4.64
CA GLY A 266 3.36 12.61 -4.00
C GLY A 266 4.49 12.89 -5.00
N GLN A 267 4.57 12.10 -6.08
CA GLN A 267 5.53 12.30 -7.16
C GLN A 267 5.44 13.70 -7.77
N LEU A 268 4.23 14.18 -8.09
CA LEU A 268 4.03 15.50 -8.68
C LEU A 268 4.38 16.62 -7.69
N LEU A 269 4.08 16.46 -6.40
CA LEU A 269 4.47 17.41 -5.36
C LEU A 269 6.00 17.56 -5.25
N ALA A 270 6.73 16.44 -5.26
CA ALA A 270 8.19 16.40 -5.22
C ALA A 270 8.85 16.94 -6.50
N ASP A 271 8.40 16.47 -7.67
CA ASP A 271 8.98 16.82 -8.96
C ASP A 271 8.77 18.30 -9.33
N ARG A 272 7.66 18.90 -8.89
CA ARG A 272 7.35 20.33 -9.10
C ARG A 272 7.82 21.23 -7.94
N LYS A 273 8.46 20.68 -6.90
CA LYS A 273 8.81 21.39 -5.64
C LYS A 273 7.61 22.16 -5.05
N LEU A 274 6.45 21.52 -4.93
CA LEU A 274 5.24 22.18 -4.45
C LEU A 274 5.12 22.14 -2.93
N ALA A 275 5.30 20.98 -2.34
CA ALA A 275 5.26 20.80 -0.90
C ALA A 275 6.57 21.28 -0.23
N HIS A 276 6.46 21.66 1.03
CA HIS A 276 7.56 21.89 1.95
C HIS A 276 7.73 20.67 2.86
N ALA A 277 6.69 20.30 3.62
CA ALA A 277 6.63 19.02 4.33
C ALA A 277 5.51 18.11 3.82
N ALA A 278 5.66 16.80 4.01
CA ALA A 278 4.62 15.81 3.75
C ALA A 278 4.68 14.60 4.71
N ILE A 279 3.53 13.97 4.89
CA ILE A 279 3.27 12.73 5.64
C ILE A 279 2.02 12.06 5.02
N ASP A 280 1.82 10.77 5.21
CA ASP A 280 0.53 10.14 4.96
C ASP A 280 -0.33 10.04 6.22
N LEU A 281 -1.61 9.67 6.05
CA LEU A 281 -2.60 9.62 7.13
C LEU A 281 -2.89 8.16 7.50
N SER A 282 -1.99 7.60 8.31
CA SER A 282 -2.03 6.23 8.84
C SER A 282 -2.53 6.16 10.29
N ASP A 283 -2.11 7.08 11.16
CA ASP A 283 -2.54 7.16 12.56
C ASP A 283 -3.74 8.10 12.79
N GLY A 284 -4.00 8.97 11.81
CA GLY A 284 -5.14 9.86 11.75
C GLY A 284 -4.74 11.33 11.93
N LEU A 285 -5.54 12.22 11.34
CA LEU A 285 -5.16 13.61 11.08
C LEU A 285 -4.55 14.35 12.28
N SER A 286 -5.05 14.11 13.50
CA SER A 286 -4.53 14.78 14.70
C SER A 286 -3.14 14.28 15.12
N SER A 287 -2.81 13.01 14.87
CA SER A 287 -1.46 12.45 15.06
C SER A 287 -0.50 13.03 14.04
N ASP A 288 -0.91 13.02 12.76
CA ASP A 288 -0.01 13.29 11.65
C ASP A 288 0.29 14.80 11.51
N VAL A 289 -0.69 15.67 11.80
CA VAL A 289 -0.46 17.11 12.01
C VAL A 289 0.52 17.35 13.17
N ARG A 290 0.38 16.61 14.27
CA ARG A 290 1.28 16.72 15.43
C ARG A 290 2.71 16.29 15.08
N HIS A 291 2.89 15.22 14.33
CA HIS A 291 4.21 14.80 13.84
C HIS A 291 4.88 15.87 12.98
N VAL A 292 4.18 16.41 11.96
CA VAL A 292 4.72 17.51 11.13
C VAL A 292 5.05 18.76 11.97
N CYS A 293 4.20 19.12 12.93
CA CYS A 293 4.45 20.25 13.84
C CYS A 293 5.67 20.04 14.75
N GLN A 294 5.86 18.83 15.28
CA GLN A 294 6.98 18.48 16.16
C GLN A 294 8.30 18.52 15.38
N GLU A 295 8.36 17.82 14.25
CA GLU A 295 9.55 17.72 13.40
C GLU A 295 9.95 19.07 12.80
N SER A 296 8.98 19.85 12.30
CA SER A 296 9.23 21.19 11.75
C SER A 296 9.32 22.29 12.81
N ARG A 297 9.06 21.98 14.09
CA ARG A 297 9.06 22.92 15.24
C ARG A 297 8.07 24.09 15.09
N VAL A 298 6.89 23.83 14.55
CA VAL A 298 5.81 24.81 14.28
C VAL A 298 4.51 24.48 15.02
N GLY A 299 3.50 25.34 14.88
CA GLY A 299 2.11 25.10 15.25
C GLY A 299 1.22 24.92 14.01
N ALA A 300 -0.06 24.61 14.21
CA ALA A 300 -1.03 24.45 13.13
C ALA A 300 -2.42 24.94 13.53
N GLU A 301 -3.11 25.56 12.57
CA GLU A 301 -4.53 25.87 12.65
C GLU A 301 -5.29 25.02 11.63
N ILE A 302 -6.14 24.10 12.09
CA ILE A 302 -7.01 23.25 11.26
C ILE A 302 -8.45 23.79 11.36
N ARG A 303 -9.15 23.94 10.24
CA ARG A 303 -10.54 24.43 10.20
C ARG A 303 -11.50 23.24 10.07
N ALA A 304 -12.33 23.01 11.09
CA ALA A 304 -13.30 21.90 11.11
C ALA A 304 -14.26 21.93 9.90
N THR A 305 -14.66 23.13 9.47
CA THR A 305 -15.53 23.37 8.31
C THR A 305 -14.87 23.03 6.97
N ALA A 306 -13.54 22.96 6.91
CA ALA A 306 -12.78 22.69 5.69
C ALA A 306 -12.38 21.21 5.53
N LEU A 307 -12.63 20.35 6.52
CA LEU A 307 -12.27 18.93 6.43
C LEU A 307 -13.10 18.23 5.32
N PRO A 308 -12.46 17.49 4.39
CA PRO A 308 -13.17 16.77 3.35
C PRO A 308 -13.78 15.48 3.92
N LEU A 309 -15.06 15.55 4.28
CA LEU A 309 -15.84 14.43 4.81
C LEU A 309 -16.80 13.92 3.73
N SER A 310 -16.74 12.63 3.42
CA SER A 310 -17.63 12.00 2.43
C SER A 310 -19.10 12.09 2.86
N SER A 311 -20.03 12.04 1.90
CA SER A 311 -21.47 12.02 2.22
C SER A 311 -21.86 10.73 2.96
N GLN A 312 -21.17 9.63 2.67
CA GLN A 312 -21.32 8.34 3.35
C GLN A 312 -20.89 8.42 4.81
N LEU A 313 -19.74 9.05 5.12
CA LEU A 313 -19.29 9.26 6.49
C LEU A 313 -20.27 10.15 7.27
N ARG A 314 -20.77 11.23 6.66
CA ARG A 314 -21.77 12.12 7.29
C ARG A 314 -23.06 11.35 7.63
N ALA A 315 -23.57 10.53 6.71
CA ALA A 315 -24.75 9.70 6.93
C ALA A 315 -24.52 8.61 8.00
N PHE A 316 -23.34 7.98 8.00
CA PHE A 316 -22.94 7.04 9.05
C PHE A 316 -22.89 7.71 10.43
N ALA A 317 -22.21 8.85 10.54
CA ALA A 317 -22.08 9.59 11.78
C ALA A 317 -23.43 10.07 12.34
N GLN A 318 -24.33 10.53 11.47
CA GLN A 318 -25.71 10.89 11.84
C GLN A 318 -26.47 9.69 12.42
N ARG A 319 -26.35 8.50 11.81
CA ARG A 319 -26.98 7.26 12.30
C ARG A 319 -26.39 6.80 13.63
N ASP A 320 -25.07 6.81 13.75
CA ASP A 320 -24.32 6.42 14.95
C ASP A 320 -24.35 7.50 16.06
N LYS A 321 -24.99 8.66 15.83
CA LYS A 321 -25.05 9.83 16.74
C LYS A 321 -23.67 10.36 17.17
N ARG A 322 -22.72 10.42 16.23
CA ARG A 322 -21.35 10.95 16.43
C ARG A 322 -21.12 12.20 15.57
N ASP A 323 -20.17 13.04 15.97
CA ASP A 323 -19.68 14.11 15.10
C ASP A 323 -18.75 13.51 14.02
N PRO A 324 -19.04 13.67 12.71
CA PRO A 324 -18.14 13.19 11.66
C PRO A 324 -16.77 13.89 11.66
N VAL A 325 -16.63 15.09 12.24
CA VAL A 325 -15.34 15.77 12.43
C VAL A 325 -14.46 14.98 13.40
N GLU A 326 -15.00 14.50 14.53
CA GLU A 326 -14.24 13.67 15.47
C GLU A 326 -13.76 12.37 14.83
N ILE A 327 -14.60 11.73 13.98
CA ILE A 327 -14.22 10.52 13.25
C ILE A 327 -13.05 10.79 12.30
N ALA A 328 -13.07 11.90 11.57
CA ALA A 328 -11.99 12.29 10.66
C ALA A 328 -10.71 12.78 11.35
N LEU A 329 -10.81 13.23 12.61
CA LEU A 329 -9.66 13.68 13.40
C LEU A 329 -8.88 12.54 14.06
N GLN A 330 -9.57 11.43 14.37
CA GLN A 330 -9.03 10.28 15.12
C GLN A 330 -8.90 9.01 14.26
N GLY A 331 -9.48 9.01 13.06
CA GLY A 331 -9.45 7.87 12.15
C GLY A 331 -8.12 7.72 11.44
N GLY A 332 -7.41 6.63 11.74
CA GLY A 332 -6.27 6.17 10.95
C GLY A 332 -6.68 5.37 9.70
N GLU A 333 -5.67 4.87 8.99
CA GLU A 333 -5.76 3.99 7.82
C GLU A 333 -6.59 4.54 6.64
N ASP A 334 -6.69 5.86 6.47
CA ASP A 334 -7.27 6.46 5.26
C ASP A 334 -6.26 6.44 4.08
N TYR A 335 -4.95 6.43 4.38
CA TYR A 335 -3.82 6.43 3.43
C TYR A 335 -3.89 7.57 2.40
N GLU A 336 -4.43 8.70 2.84
CA GLU A 336 -4.36 10.00 2.17
C GLU A 336 -3.02 10.69 2.49
N LEU A 337 -2.60 11.69 1.72
CA LEU A 337 -1.43 12.52 2.06
C LEU A 337 -1.87 13.79 2.78
N LEU A 338 -1.14 14.15 3.82
CA LEU A 338 -1.10 15.50 4.37
C LEU A 338 0.21 16.17 3.95
N PHE A 339 0.13 17.41 3.47
CA PHE A 339 1.33 18.17 3.11
C PHE A 339 1.14 19.68 3.32
N THR A 340 2.26 20.38 3.49
CA THR A 340 2.30 21.84 3.62
C THR A 340 2.84 22.44 2.33
N ALA A 341 2.30 23.58 1.91
CA ALA A 341 2.82 24.32 0.76
C ALA A 341 2.55 25.82 0.88
N PRO A 342 3.44 26.71 0.40
CA PRO A 342 3.23 28.14 0.41
C PRO A 342 1.92 28.56 -0.24
N ALA A 343 1.22 29.53 0.33
CA ALA A 343 -0.04 30.05 -0.20
C ALA A 343 0.07 30.41 -1.72
N LYS A 344 1.19 30.99 -2.14
CA LYS A 344 1.49 31.32 -3.55
C LYS A 344 1.51 30.12 -4.52
N ARG A 345 1.56 28.88 -4.02
CA ARG A 345 1.52 27.65 -4.83
C ARG A 345 0.12 27.04 -4.95
N HIS A 346 -0.92 27.63 -4.35
CA HIS A 346 -2.28 27.09 -4.32
C HIS A 346 -2.79 26.62 -5.70
N GLN A 347 -2.67 27.45 -6.74
CA GLN A 347 -3.11 27.09 -8.10
C GLN A 347 -2.35 25.88 -8.68
N ASN A 348 -1.06 25.75 -8.39
CA ASN A 348 -0.28 24.58 -8.80
C ASN A 348 -0.71 23.29 -8.07
N VAL A 349 -1.17 23.42 -6.82
CA VAL A 349 -1.74 22.30 -6.05
C VAL A 349 -3.10 21.87 -6.63
N LEU A 350 -3.97 22.83 -6.98
CA LEU A 350 -5.23 22.52 -7.69
C LEU A 350 -4.96 21.80 -9.01
N HIS A 351 -3.97 22.23 -9.79
CA HIS A 351 -3.60 21.55 -11.03
C HIS A 351 -3.08 20.11 -10.82
N VAL A 352 -2.43 19.79 -9.69
CA VAL A 352 -2.13 18.40 -9.33
C VAL A 352 -3.41 17.61 -9.02
N SER A 353 -4.39 18.23 -8.36
CA SER A 353 -5.70 17.62 -8.08
C SER A 353 -6.45 17.26 -9.37
N GLU A 354 -6.52 18.19 -10.33
CA GLU A 354 -7.11 17.99 -11.65
C GLU A 354 -6.42 16.86 -12.43
N GLN A 355 -5.09 16.91 -12.54
CA GLN A 355 -4.31 15.96 -13.31
C GLN A 355 -4.41 14.53 -12.75
N THR A 356 -4.43 14.38 -11.42
CA THR A 356 -4.50 13.07 -10.75
C THR A 356 -5.94 12.59 -10.54
N LYS A 357 -6.93 13.47 -10.71
CA LYS A 357 -8.35 13.23 -10.35
C LYS A 357 -8.55 12.84 -8.89
N VAL A 358 -7.61 13.23 -8.01
CA VAL A 358 -7.71 13.07 -6.56
C VAL A 358 -8.03 14.44 -5.97
N PRO A 359 -9.16 14.63 -5.26
CA PRO A 359 -9.45 15.88 -4.57
C PRO A 359 -8.32 16.28 -3.63
N ILE A 360 -7.96 17.57 -3.61
CA ILE A 360 -6.99 18.12 -2.65
C ILE A 360 -7.63 19.33 -1.96
N THR A 361 -7.67 19.34 -0.63
CA THR A 361 -8.42 20.32 0.17
C THR A 361 -7.50 21.07 1.12
N CYS A 362 -7.56 22.41 1.11
CA CYS A 362 -6.85 23.28 2.06
C CYS A 362 -7.58 23.33 3.41
N ILE A 363 -7.17 22.48 4.34
CA ILE A 363 -7.82 22.32 5.65
C ILE A 363 -7.33 23.32 6.70
N GLY A 364 -6.17 23.96 6.48
CA GLY A 364 -5.53 24.74 7.54
C GLY A 364 -4.35 25.58 7.09
N GLU A 365 -3.58 26.04 8.07
CA GLU A 365 -2.35 26.83 7.87
C GLU A 365 -1.36 26.55 9.00
N ILE A 366 -0.06 26.53 8.68
CA ILE A 366 1.03 26.39 9.64
C ILE A 366 1.24 27.73 10.35
N LYS A 367 1.31 27.68 11.68
CA LYS A 367 1.40 28.84 12.59
C LYS A 367 2.71 28.80 13.39
N PRO A 368 3.11 29.89 14.08
CA PRO A 368 4.23 29.86 15.01
C PRO A 368 4.03 28.78 16.09
N LYS A 369 5.13 28.17 16.59
CA LYS A 369 5.08 27.11 17.61
C LYS A 369 4.26 27.46 18.86
N THR A 370 4.28 28.73 19.26
CA THR A 370 3.51 29.29 20.39
C THR A 370 1.99 29.20 20.22
N PHE A 371 1.50 29.02 18.99
CA PHE A 371 0.08 28.79 18.71
C PHE A 371 -0.39 27.37 19.11
N GLY A 372 0.53 26.40 19.17
CA GLY A 372 0.21 24.98 19.35
C GLY A 372 -0.52 24.38 18.14
N GLN A 373 -1.23 23.26 18.35
CA GLN A 373 -2.13 22.66 17.36
C GLN A 373 -3.57 22.94 17.77
N GLN A 374 -4.32 23.67 16.93
CA GLN A 374 -5.69 24.10 17.22
C GLN A 374 -6.64 23.66 16.11
N LEU A 375 -7.84 23.21 16.51
CA LEU A 375 -9.01 23.11 15.65
C LEU A 375 -9.87 24.36 15.82
N VAL A 376 -10.26 24.99 14.70
CA VAL A 376 -11.22 26.09 14.63
C VAL A 376 -12.59 25.51 14.29
N LEU A 377 -13.53 25.68 15.21
CA LEU A 377 -14.93 25.25 15.07
C LEU A 377 -15.74 26.22 14.19
N PRO A 378 -16.92 25.83 13.69
CA PRO A 378 -17.79 26.71 12.89
C PRO A 378 -18.17 28.04 13.59
N SER A 379 -18.18 28.05 14.93
CA SER A 379 -18.42 29.24 15.76
C SER A 379 -17.20 30.18 15.89
N GLY A 380 -16.08 29.89 15.21
CA GLY A 380 -14.81 30.58 15.38
C GLY A 380 -14.05 30.23 16.67
N ARG A 381 -14.67 29.49 17.60
CA ARG A 381 -14.01 29.00 18.82
C ARG A 381 -12.85 28.08 18.45
N LYS A 382 -11.69 28.33 19.06
CA LYS A 382 -10.51 27.46 18.98
C LYS A 382 -10.54 26.45 20.11
N GLN A 383 -10.17 25.21 19.80
CA GLN A 383 -9.92 24.15 20.77
C GLN A 383 -8.63 23.43 20.42
N LYS A 384 -7.92 22.89 21.42
CA LYS A 384 -6.72 22.10 21.18
C LYS A 384 -7.06 20.89 20.29
N LEU A 385 -6.23 20.61 19.29
CA LEU A 385 -6.36 19.40 18.47
C LEU A 385 -6.18 18.17 19.39
N SER A 386 -7.10 17.20 19.33
CA SER A 386 -7.08 16.06 20.26
C SER A 386 -5.81 15.22 20.10
N SER A 387 -5.28 14.71 21.21
CA SER A 387 -4.13 13.80 21.20
C SER A 387 -4.52 12.32 21.24
N GLU A 388 -5.82 11.98 21.19
CA GLU A 388 -6.28 10.60 21.09
C GLU A 388 -6.15 10.09 19.65
N SER A 389 -5.04 9.41 19.37
CA SER A 389 -4.79 8.62 18.16
C SER A 389 -4.37 7.20 18.54
N PHE A 390 -4.29 6.28 17.58
CA PHE A 390 -3.75 4.95 17.82
C PHE A 390 -2.32 5.02 18.37
N CYS A 391 -1.97 4.15 19.32
CA CYS A 391 -0.65 4.09 19.94
C CYS A 391 -0.40 2.69 20.50
N HIS A 392 0.55 1.96 19.94
CA HIS A 392 0.80 0.54 20.26
C HIS A 392 1.06 0.24 21.74
N PHE A 393 1.66 1.19 22.47
CA PHE A 393 2.15 0.98 23.84
C PHE A 393 1.33 1.73 24.92
N ASN A 394 0.30 2.48 24.51
CA ASN A 394 -0.68 3.10 25.41
C ASN A 394 -2.02 2.36 25.29
N SER A 395 -2.04 1.11 25.75
CA SER A 395 -3.30 0.38 25.94
C SER A 395 -4.17 1.06 27.00
N ARG A 396 -5.46 1.26 26.67
CA ARG A 396 -6.52 1.55 27.64
C ARG A 396 -6.83 0.31 28.48
#